data_AF-A0A934PEV8-F1
#
_entry.id   AF-A0A934PEV8-F1
#
_cell.length_a   1.000
_cell.length_b   1.000
_cell.length_c   1.000
_cell.angle_alpha   90.00
_cell.angle_beta   90.00
_cell.angle_gamma   90.00
#
_symmetry.space_group_name_H-M   'P 1'
#
loop_
_entity.id
_entity.type
_entity.pdbx_description
1 polymer ?
#
loop_
_entity_poly.entity_id
_entity_poly.type
_entity_poly.pdbx_seq_one_letter_code
_entity_poly.pdbx_strand_id
1 'polypeptide(L)'
;MPDMSQEFIDWAGRLRAGDPCLEAIVQAQVGDPVTLIRDGARWSVRDTMGRNLSLMKGGWQIPGRMRILSAEIGAILARHAHESGESHRAKLRRETWDVVLPEIVLETC
;
A
#
# COMPACT_ATOMS: atom_id res chain seq x y z
N MET A 1 10.17 2.20 10.79
CA MET A 1 8.88 1.60 11.19
C MET A 1 7.78 2.09 10.26
N PRO A 2 7.06 1.19 9.57
CA PRO A 2 5.97 1.52 8.66
C PRO A 2 4.80 2.22 9.39
N ASP A 3 4.11 3.13 8.70
CA ASP A 3 3.03 3.94 9.29
C ASP A 3 1.72 3.82 8.48
N MET A 4 0.72 3.14 9.05
CA MET A 4 -0.62 3.02 8.45
C MET A 4 -1.29 4.39 8.16
N SER A 5 -0.89 5.45 8.86
CA SER A 5 -1.45 6.78 8.68
C SER A 5 -1.08 7.38 7.31
N GLN A 6 -0.02 6.88 6.67
CA GLN A 6 0.39 7.31 5.34
C GLN A 6 -0.35 6.54 4.24
N GLU A 7 -0.97 5.41 4.55
CA GLU A 7 -1.45 4.42 3.56
C GLU A 7 -2.95 4.47 3.31
N PHE A 8 -3.35 4.16 2.08
CA PHE A 8 -4.76 3.98 1.75
C PHE A 8 -5.21 2.58 2.17
N ILE A 9 -5.37 2.41 3.48
CA ILE A 9 -5.63 1.13 4.17
C ILE A 9 -6.88 0.36 3.71
N ASP A 10 -7.87 1.03 3.09
CA ASP A 10 -9.07 0.37 2.55
C ASP A 10 -8.90 -0.10 1.08
N TRP A 11 -7.82 0.27 0.40
CA TRP A 11 -7.70 0.06 -1.05
C TRP A 11 -7.84 -1.42 -1.44
N ALA A 12 -7.05 -2.29 -0.80
CA ALA A 12 -7.10 -3.72 -1.03
C ALA A 12 -8.49 -4.29 -0.71
N GLY A 13 -9.17 -3.77 0.32
CA GLY A 13 -10.56 -4.10 0.66
C GLY A 13 -11.61 -3.73 -0.42
N ARG A 14 -11.28 -2.84 -1.37
CA ARG A 14 -12.18 -2.36 -2.44
C ARG A 14 -11.96 -3.03 -3.80
N LEU A 15 -10.86 -3.75 -3.97
CA LEU A 15 -10.55 -4.46 -5.21
C LEU A 15 -11.66 -5.47 -5.55
N ARG A 16 -11.96 -5.65 -6.84
CA ARG A 16 -12.94 -6.66 -7.28
C ARG A 16 -12.40 -8.07 -7.04
N ALA A 17 -13.27 -9.06 -6.96
CA ALA A 17 -12.84 -10.46 -6.98
C ALA A 17 -12.09 -10.77 -8.28
N GLY A 18 -11.01 -11.55 -8.19
CA GLY A 18 -10.14 -11.86 -9.34
C GLY A 18 -9.27 -10.70 -9.82
N ASP A 19 -9.15 -9.61 -9.06
CA ASP A 19 -8.16 -8.58 -9.35
C ASP A 19 -6.74 -9.13 -9.12
N PRO A 20 -5.81 -9.04 -10.08
CA PRO A 20 -4.46 -9.60 -9.95
C PRO A 20 -3.66 -9.00 -8.79
N CYS A 21 -4.02 -7.80 -8.32
CA CYS A 21 -3.36 -7.21 -7.16
C CYS A 21 -3.64 -8.00 -5.86
N LEU A 22 -4.78 -8.68 -5.77
CA LEU A 22 -5.09 -9.51 -4.60
C LEU A 22 -4.14 -10.71 -4.50
N GLU A 23 -3.85 -11.34 -5.64
CA GLU A 23 -2.88 -12.44 -5.69
C GLU A 23 -1.47 -11.94 -5.36
N ALA A 24 -1.08 -10.76 -5.87
CA ALA A 24 0.19 -10.14 -5.54
C ALA A 24 0.34 -9.86 -4.04
N ILE A 25 -0.72 -9.35 -3.39
CA ILE A 25 -0.75 -9.13 -1.93
C ILE A 25 -0.60 -10.44 -1.16
N VAL A 26 -1.26 -11.52 -1.58
CA VAL A 26 -1.14 -12.84 -0.93
C VAL A 26 0.28 -13.41 -1.05
N GLN A 27 0.98 -13.09 -2.13
CA GLN A 27 2.37 -13.54 -2.36
C GLN A 27 3.42 -12.68 -1.65
N ALA A 28 3.04 -11.49 -1.17
CA ALA A 28 3.96 -10.54 -0.58
C ALA A 28 4.50 -11.01 0.77
N GLN A 29 5.80 -10.77 1.02
CA GLN A 29 6.46 -11.08 2.28
C GLN A 29 7.18 -9.84 2.84
N VAL A 30 7.23 -9.76 4.18
CA VAL A 30 8.05 -8.74 4.85
C VAL A 30 9.51 -8.90 4.43
N GLY A 31 10.16 -7.79 4.08
CA GLY A 31 11.50 -7.73 3.50
C GLY A 31 11.54 -7.78 1.97
N ASP A 32 10.41 -8.06 1.29
CA ASP A 32 10.41 -8.03 -0.18
C ASP A 32 10.69 -6.60 -0.68
N PRO A 33 11.58 -6.44 -1.69
CA PRO A 33 11.87 -5.14 -2.25
C PRO A 33 10.66 -4.61 -3.02
N VAL A 34 10.38 -3.31 -2.85
CA VAL A 34 9.29 -2.62 -3.53
C VAL A 34 9.76 -1.32 -4.18
N THR A 35 8.97 -0.86 -5.13
CA THR A 35 9.16 0.45 -5.76
C THR A 35 7.95 1.33 -5.52
N LEU A 36 8.19 2.64 -5.33
CA LEU A 36 7.12 3.63 -5.28
C LEU A 36 7.05 4.36 -6.60
N ILE A 37 5.88 4.29 -7.24
CA ILE A 37 5.62 4.94 -8.54
C ILE A 37 4.46 5.90 -8.40
N ARG A 38 4.64 7.14 -8.88
CA ARG A 38 3.56 8.13 -8.90
C ARG A 38 2.66 7.90 -10.11
N ASP A 39 1.46 7.36 -9.86
CA ASP A 39 0.43 7.14 -10.87
C ASP A 39 -0.69 8.17 -10.70
N GLY A 40 -0.55 9.32 -11.39
CA GLY A 40 -1.49 10.42 -11.28
C GLY A 40 -1.50 11.06 -9.89
N ALA A 41 -2.62 10.93 -9.17
CA ALA A 41 -2.86 11.61 -7.90
C ALA A 41 -2.32 10.85 -6.66
N ARG A 42 -1.87 9.60 -6.81
CA ARG A 42 -1.36 8.78 -5.71
C ARG A 42 -0.04 8.13 -6.07
N TRP A 43 0.66 7.69 -5.04
CA TRP A 43 1.81 6.83 -5.16
C TRP A 43 1.38 5.38 -4.95
N SER A 44 1.80 4.50 -5.86
CA SER A 44 1.59 3.06 -5.81
C SER A 44 2.85 2.40 -5.28
N VAL A 45 2.68 1.41 -4.40
CA VAL A 45 3.75 0.51 -3.96
C VAL A 45 3.66 -0.75 -4.80
N ARG A 46 4.74 -1.09 -5.49
CA ARG A 46 4.77 -2.21 -6.44
C ARG A 46 5.85 -3.22 -6.09
N ASP A 47 5.52 -4.49 -6.29
CA ASP A 47 6.49 -5.58 -6.23
C ASP A 47 7.49 -5.52 -7.40
N THR A 48 8.46 -6.44 -7.41
CA THR A 48 9.47 -6.56 -8.47
C THR A 48 8.90 -6.93 -9.83
N MET A 49 7.67 -7.46 -9.88
CA MET A 49 6.94 -7.76 -11.11
C MET A 49 6.09 -6.57 -11.60
N GLY A 50 6.12 -5.44 -10.89
CA GLY A 50 5.36 -4.24 -11.21
C GLY A 50 3.87 -4.30 -10.84
N ARG A 51 3.45 -5.28 -10.03
CA ARG A 51 2.06 -5.41 -9.55
C ARG A 51 1.87 -4.55 -8.31
N ASN A 52 0.72 -3.87 -8.21
CA ASN A 52 0.42 -3.01 -7.07
C ASN A 52 0.10 -3.85 -5.82
N LEU A 53 0.78 -3.54 -4.72
CA LEU A 53 0.56 -4.15 -3.40
C LEU A 53 -0.21 -3.22 -2.46
N SER A 54 0.00 -1.91 -2.58
CA SER A 54 -0.75 -0.90 -1.84
C SER A 54 -0.69 0.46 -2.55
N LEU A 55 -1.44 1.42 -2.01
CA LEU A 55 -1.39 2.82 -2.41
C LEU A 55 -1.12 3.69 -1.18
N MET A 56 -0.26 4.69 -1.34
CA MET A 56 -0.14 5.77 -0.35
C MET A 56 -1.43 6.61 -0.36
N LYS A 57 -1.74 7.29 0.76
CA LYS A 57 -2.87 8.22 0.86
C LYS A 57 -2.73 9.36 -0.17
N GLY A 58 -3.88 9.90 -0.55
CA GLY A 58 -3.90 11.09 -1.40
C GLY A 58 -3.15 12.25 -0.73
N GLY A 59 -2.31 12.93 -1.51
CA GLY A 59 -1.47 14.03 -1.01
C GLY A 59 -0.15 13.59 -0.37
N TRP A 60 0.09 12.28 -0.17
CA TRP A 60 1.41 11.80 0.22
C TRP A 60 2.45 12.17 -0.84
N GLN A 61 3.59 12.69 -0.41
CA GLN A 61 4.69 13.13 -1.27
C GLN A 61 6.02 12.81 -0.61
N ILE A 62 7.01 12.52 -1.45
CA ILE A 62 8.41 12.54 -1.01
C ILE A 62 8.73 13.98 -0.58
N PRO A 63 9.27 14.20 0.64
CA PRO A 63 9.68 15.52 1.09
C PRO A 63 10.63 16.21 0.09
N GLY A 64 10.55 17.53 0.02
CA GLY A 64 11.37 18.31 -0.91
C GLY A 64 12.87 18.06 -0.73
N ARG A 65 13.60 17.94 -1.84
CA ARG A 65 15.05 17.64 -1.90
C ARG A 65 15.45 16.27 -1.35
N MET A 66 14.50 15.33 -1.24
CA MET A 66 14.79 13.93 -0.96
C MET A 66 14.49 13.05 -2.16
N ARG A 67 15.16 11.90 -2.22
CA ARG A 67 14.84 10.79 -3.11
C ARG A 67 14.73 9.50 -2.31
N ILE A 68 14.03 8.52 -2.87
CA ILE A 68 13.97 7.17 -2.30
C ILE A 68 15.32 6.51 -2.57
N LEU A 69 16.02 6.16 -1.49
CA LEU A 69 17.24 5.36 -1.53
C LEU A 69 16.88 3.88 -1.68
N SER A 70 15.94 3.40 -0.88
CA SER A 70 15.41 2.04 -0.94
C SER A 70 13.99 1.98 -0.37
N ALA A 71 13.26 0.92 -0.73
CA ALA A 71 12.01 0.58 -0.08
C ALA A 71 11.81 -0.94 -0.08
N GLU A 72 11.25 -1.44 1.01
CA GLU A 72 10.87 -2.85 1.18
C GLU A 72 9.53 -2.93 1.89
N ILE A 73 8.92 -4.12 1.89
CA ILE A 73 7.74 -4.37 2.72
C ILE A 73 8.18 -4.44 4.18
N GLY A 74 7.88 -3.41 4.97
CA GLY A 74 8.24 -3.41 6.39
C GLY A 74 7.21 -4.11 7.27
N ALA A 75 5.94 -4.18 6.83
CA ALA A 75 4.89 -4.89 7.55
C ALA A 75 3.73 -5.30 6.63
N ILE A 76 3.04 -6.37 7.02
CA ILE A 76 1.76 -6.81 6.45
C ILE A 76 0.79 -7.00 7.61
N LEU A 77 -0.36 -6.32 7.56
CA LEU A 77 -1.34 -6.32 8.64
C LEU A 77 -2.69 -6.81 8.13
N ALA A 78 -3.29 -7.76 8.83
CA ALA A 78 -4.69 -8.12 8.61
C ALA A 78 -5.59 -6.96 9.05
N ARG A 79 -6.58 -6.65 8.22
CA ARG A 79 -7.60 -5.63 8.48
C ARG A 79 -8.98 -6.20 8.24
N HIS A 80 -9.94 -5.73 9.03
CA HIS A 80 -11.33 -6.10 8.97
C HIS A 80 -12.23 -4.92 8.56
N ALA A 81 -13.32 -5.19 7.86
CA ALA A 81 -14.27 -4.19 7.41
C ALA A 81 -14.90 -3.38 8.56
N HIS A 82 -15.02 -3.99 9.75
CA HIS A 82 -15.58 -3.31 10.92
C HIS A 82 -14.67 -2.20 11.46
N GLU A 83 -13.36 -2.22 11.16
CA GLU A 83 -12.39 -1.19 11.53
C GLU A 83 -12.42 0.03 10.60
N SER A 84 -13.16 -0.05 9.49
CA SER A 84 -13.35 1.06 8.56
C SER A 84 -14.60 1.86 8.93
N GLY A 85 -14.51 3.18 8.77
CA GLY A 85 -15.63 4.09 9.02
C GLY A 85 -16.85 3.76 8.16
N GLU A 86 -18.04 4.05 8.67
CA GLU A 86 -19.32 3.62 8.08
C GLU A 86 -19.46 4.02 6.59
N SER A 87 -19.09 5.25 6.23
CA SER A 87 -19.13 5.76 4.86
C SER A 87 -18.12 5.09 3.91
N HIS A 88 -17.08 4.45 4.46
CA HIS A 88 -16.09 3.68 3.71
C HIS A 88 -16.50 2.22 3.57
N ARG A 89 -17.18 1.66 4.57
CA ARG A 89 -17.57 0.25 4.61
C ARG A 89 -18.45 -0.15 3.43
N ALA A 90 -19.37 0.73 3.00
CA ALA A 90 -20.23 0.50 1.84
C ALA A 90 -19.47 0.30 0.51
N LYS A 91 -18.18 0.68 0.43
CA LYS A 91 -17.33 0.54 -0.76
C LYS A 91 -16.47 -0.73 -0.71
N LEU A 92 -16.38 -1.37 0.45
CA LEU A 92 -15.61 -2.60 0.63
C LEU A 92 -16.30 -3.76 -0.08
N ARG A 93 -15.50 -4.71 -0.55
CA ARG A 93 -15.96 -5.90 -1.27
C ARG A 93 -15.58 -7.21 -0.57
N ARG A 94 -15.00 -7.11 0.63
CA ARG A 94 -14.54 -8.23 1.46
C ARG A 94 -14.52 -7.81 2.93
N GLU A 95 -14.73 -8.81 3.80
CA GLU A 95 -14.74 -8.63 5.26
C GLU A 95 -13.33 -8.51 5.84
N THR A 96 -12.34 -9.16 5.21
CA THR A 96 -10.94 -9.16 5.64
C THR A 96 -9.99 -8.99 4.46
N TRP A 97 -8.86 -8.32 4.69
CA TRP A 97 -7.78 -8.17 3.73
C TRP A 97 -6.47 -7.81 4.40
N ASP A 98 -5.36 -8.05 3.70
CA ASP A 98 -4.04 -7.62 4.14
C ASP A 98 -3.72 -6.21 3.64
N VAL A 99 -3.10 -5.42 4.51
CA VAL A 99 -2.56 -4.10 4.24
C VAL A 99 -1.05 -4.20 4.21
N VAL A 100 -0.46 -3.98 3.03
CA VAL A 100 0.99 -3.95 2.83
C VAL A 100 1.53 -2.55 3.09
N LEU A 101 2.44 -2.43 4.06
CA LEU A 101 3.05 -1.16 4.46
C LEU A 101 4.53 -1.12 4.03
N PRO A 102 4.94 -0.16 3.19
CA PRO A 102 6.34 -0.01 2.84
C PRO A 102 7.14 0.60 4.00
N GLU A 103 8.36 0.12 4.20
CA GLU A 103 9.41 0.86 4.90
C GLU A 103 10.27 1.57 3.83
N ILE A 104 10.32 2.90 3.90
CA ILE A 104 10.95 3.74 2.88
C ILE A 104 12.15 4.44 3.49
N VAL A 105 13.32 4.23 2.89
CA VAL A 105 14.53 4.97 3.23
C VAL A 105 14.70 6.11 2.24
N LEU A 106 14.80 7.32 2.78
CA LEU A 106 15.02 8.54 2.01
C LEU A 106 16.45 9.04 2.20
N GLU A 107 17.00 9.64 1.16
CA GLU A 107 18.28 10.35 1.22
C GLU A 107 18.13 11.75 0.61
N THR A 108 19.03 12.65 0.99
CA THR A 108 19.11 13.97 0.38
C THR A 108 19.64 13.86 -1.05
N CYS A 109 19.05 14.61 -1.97
CA CYS A 109 19.54 14.73 -3.34
C CYS A 109 20.85 15.53 -3.43
#